data_AF-I6TDM9-F1
#
_entry.id   AF-I6TDM9-F1
#
_cell.length_a   1.000
_cell.length_b   1.000
_cell.length_c   1.000
_cell.angle_alpha   90.00
_cell.angle_beta   90.00
_cell.angle_gamma   90.00
#
_symmetry.space_group_name_H-M   'P 1'
#
loop_
_entity.id
_entity.type
_entity.pdbx_description
1 polymer ?
#
loop_
_entity_poly.entity_id
_entity_poly.type
_entity_poly.pdbx_seq_one_letter_code
_entity_poly.pdbx_strand_id
1 'polypeptide(L)'
;MEKEQIITEKVAKDSGKDWLLRFVKGMFIGSGFILPGVSGGALAAVFGMYERLISFLAHLTRNFKENVLFFLPVGLGGISGVFLLSFLVSFLLGTYETTILWFFVGCIVGTVPALWKEAGKKGRQSGDIILMIVTLIVAYFFLLYGSQLFDGQVEQNTVTWIIAGGLIGLGMIVPGLSPSNFLVYMGLYKAMADGFKEARLDVILPIGLGAVFCVLTLSKLFDFIFSKAYSKLFHFILGVVFASTVMIVPTDYTNLSLLGIIFCPILFFAGIALGWWMSRLEEQYK
;
A
#
# COMPACT_ATOMS: atom_id res chain seq x y z
N MET A 1 26.08 -37.10 -8.19
CA MET A 1 26.20 -37.14 -6.72
C MET A 1 26.80 -35.85 -6.14
N GLU A 2 28.11 -35.59 -6.16
CA GLU A 2 28.69 -34.39 -5.48
C GLU A 2 28.25 -33.05 -6.11
N LYS A 3 28.20 -32.96 -7.45
CA LYS A 3 27.64 -31.79 -8.16
C LYS A 3 26.14 -31.59 -7.95
N GLU A 4 25.36 -32.67 -7.81
CA GLU A 4 23.94 -32.57 -7.49
C GLU A 4 23.72 -32.09 -6.06
N GLN A 5 24.49 -32.61 -5.10
CA GLN A 5 24.46 -32.16 -3.71
C GLN A 5 24.80 -30.66 -3.59
N ILE A 6 25.82 -30.18 -4.31
CA ILE A 6 26.19 -28.76 -4.34
C ILE A 6 25.09 -27.90 -4.96
N ILE A 7 24.41 -28.38 -6.01
CA ILE A 7 23.27 -27.66 -6.62
C ILE A 7 22.07 -27.64 -5.68
N THR A 8 21.76 -28.77 -5.03
CA THR A 8 20.64 -28.87 -4.07
C THR A 8 20.87 -28.02 -2.83
N GLU A 9 22.08 -27.98 -2.27
CA GLU A 9 22.43 -27.10 -1.16
C GLU A 9 22.38 -25.62 -1.54
N LYS A 10 22.82 -25.25 -2.75
CA LYS A 10 22.79 -23.85 -3.22
C LYS A 10 21.35 -23.37 -3.46
N VAL A 11 20.50 -24.21 -4.04
CA VAL A 11 19.06 -23.93 -4.25
C VAL A 11 18.29 -23.88 -2.92
N ALA A 12 18.59 -24.77 -1.97
CA ALA A 12 17.99 -24.74 -0.63
C ALA A 12 18.43 -23.51 0.20
N LYS A 13 19.70 -23.09 0.05
CA LYS A 13 20.26 -21.91 0.72
C LYS A 13 19.77 -20.58 0.11
N ASP A 14 19.45 -20.56 -1.19
CA ASP A 14 18.74 -19.44 -1.84
C ASP A 14 17.26 -19.38 -1.40
N SER A 15 16.60 -20.53 -1.28
CA SER A 15 15.17 -20.61 -0.93
C SER A 15 14.83 -19.98 0.43
N GLY A 16 15.68 -20.14 1.44
CA GLY A 16 15.45 -19.55 2.77
C GLY A 16 15.69 -18.04 2.84
N LYS A 17 16.69 -17.53 2.10
CA LYS A 17 16.98 -16.09 2.01
C LYS A 17 15.90 -15.35 1.23
N ASP A 18 15.42 -15.93 0.14
CA ASP A 18 14.29 -15.42 -0.63
C ASP A 18 13.00 -15.39 0.19
N TRP A 19 12.78 -16.41 1.01
CA TRP A 19 11.61 -16.46 1.90
C TRP A 19 11.67 -15.35 2.96
N LEU A 20 12.80 -15.20 3.64
CA LEU A 20 12.98 -14.13 4.64
C LEU A 20 12.86 -12.75 4.02
N LEU A 21 13.41 -12.54 2.82
CA LEU A 21 13.30 -11.28 2.11
C LEU A 21 11.84 -10.96 1.74
N ARG A 22 11.09 -11.95 1.23
CA ARG A 22 9.65 -11.80 0.96
C ARG A 22 8.85 -11.54 2.23
N PHE A 23 9.23 -12.15 3.34
CA PHE A 23 8.62 -11.88 4.65
C PHE A 23 8.86 -10.44 5.09
N VAL A 24 10.10 -9.95 5.02
CA VAL A 24 10.42 -8.55 5.34
C VAL A 24 9.70 -7.58 4.41
N LYS A 25 9.68 -7.84 3.09
CA LYS A 25 8.87 -7.06 2.12
C LYS A 25 7.38 -7.07 2.50
N GLY A 26 6.87 -8.21 2.92
CA GLY A 26 5.53 -8.38 3.47
C GLY A 26 5.28 -7.45 4.66
N MET A 27 6.18 -7.42 5.65
CA MET A 27 6.06 -6.53 6.82
C MET A 27 5.91 -5.07 6.40
N PHE A 28 6.71 -4.62 5.44
CA PHE A 28 6.59 -3.26 4.92
C PHE A 28 5.29 -3.03 4.14
N ILE A 29 4.86 -3.95 3.27
CA ILE A 29 3.54 -3.82 2.62
C ILE A 29 2.41 -3.73 3.64
N GLY A 30 2.43 -4.62 4.65
CA GLY A 30 1.47 -4.61 5.76
C GLY A 30 1.45 -3.29 6.50
N SER A 31 2.64 -2.74 6.78
CA SER A 31 2.78 -1.42 7.39
C SER A 31 2.07 -0.31 6.58
N GLY A 32 2.15 -0.35 5.24
CA GLY A 32 1.43 0.56 4.35
C GLY A 32 -0.10 0.42 4.37
N PHE A 33 -0.70 -0.49 5.13
CA PHE A 33 -2.15 -0.47 5.37
C PHE A 33 -2.53 0.26 6.67
N ILE A 34 -1.56 0.52 7.54
CA ILE A 34 -1.75 1.25 8.81
C ILE A 34 -1.31 2.69 8.66
N LEU A 35 -0.20 2.91 7.97
CA LEU A 35 0.49 4.18 7.96
C LEU A 35 -0.28 5.22 7.14
N PRO A 36 -0.56 6.41 7.69
CA PRO A 36 -1.33 7.43 6.99
C PRO A 36 -0.61 7.83 5.71
N GLY A 37 -1.33 7.72 4.58
CA GLY A 37 -0.92 8.08 3.22
C GLY A 37 0.27 7.29 2.62
N VAL A 38 0.81 6.31 3.32
CA VAL A 38 1.63 5.24 2.71
C VAL A 38 0.65 4.15 2.30
N SER A 39 0.57 3.77 1.03
CA SER A 39 -0.32 2.69 0.57
C SER A 39 0.45 1.37 0.45
N GLY A 40 -0.06 0.30 1.05
CA GLY A 40 0.51 -1.05 0.94
C GLY A 40 0.60 -1.53 -0.51
N GLY A 41 -0.37 -1.15 -1.35
CA GLY A 41 -0.34 -1.40 -2.80
C GLY A 41 0.80 -0.62 -3.49
N ALA A 42 1.10 0.60 -3.04
CA ALA A 42 2.24 1.37 -3.57
C ALA A 42 3.57 0.72 -3.17
N LEU A 43 3.72 0.26 -1.92
CA LEU A 43 4.89 -0.50 -1.50
C LEU A 43 5.03 -1.83 -2.25
N ALA A 44 3.92 -2.52 -2.52
CA ALA A 44 3.94 -3.72 -3.36
C ALA A 44 4.43 -3.42 -4.79
N ALA A 45 4.12 -2.24 -5.32
CA ALA A 45 4.61 -1.78 -6.61
C ALA A 45 6.10 -1.40 -6.56
N VAL A 46 6.54 -0.74 -5.48
CA VAL A 46 7.96 -0.46 -5.21
C VAL A 46 8.79 -1.74 -5.16
N PHE A 47 8.25 -2.83 -4.62
CA PHE A 47 8.96 -4.10 -4.50
C PHE A 47 8.86 -5.02 -5.73
N GLY A 48 8.26 -4.53 -6.82
CA GLY A 48 8.05 -5.30 -8.05
C GLY A 48 7.08 -6.47 -7.90
N MET A 49 6.35 -6.56 -6.78
CA MET A 49 5.44 -7.66 -6.49
C MET A 49 4.02 -7.39 -6.98
N TYR A 50 3.69 -6.13 -7.26
CA TYR A 50 2.35 -5.70 -7.64
C TYR A 50 1.84 -6.35 -8.94
N GLU A 51 2.63 -6.39 -10.02
CA GLU A 51 2.21 -7.02 -11.28
C GLU A 51 1.91 -8.52 -11.09
N ARG A 52 2.79 -9.24 -10.38
CA ARG A 52 2.58 -10.66 -10.05
C ARG A 52 1.36 -10.87 -9.17
N LEU A 53 1.12 -9.98 -8.20
CA LEU A 53 -0.02 -10.05 -7.28
C LEU A 53 -1.33 -9.87 -8.05
N ILE A 54 -1.41 -8.81 -8.87
CA ILE A 54 -2.60 -8.53 -9.69
C ILE A 54 -2.87 -9.67 -10.66
N SER A 55 -1.84 -10.19 -11.34
CA SER A 55 -2.02 -11.31 -12.27
C SER A 55 -2.48 -12.58 -11.57
N PHE A 56 -1.97 -12.86 -10.36
CA PHE A 56 -2.42 -13.98 -9.54
C PHE A 56 -3.89 -13.83 -9.12
N LEU A 57 -4.29 -12.65 -8.66
CA LEU A 57 -5.68 -12.37 -8.26
C LEU A 57 -6.64 -12.39 -9.46
N ALA A 58 -6.18 -11.97 -10.64
CA ALA A 58 -6.96 -12.04 -11.88
C ALA A 58 -7.18 -13.48 -12.37
N HIS A 59 -6.18 -14.35 -12.18
CA HIS A 59 -6.15 -15.73 -12.70
C HIS A 59 -5.84 -16.75 -11.59
N LEU A 60 -6.68 -16.81 -10.55
CA LEU A 60 -6.46 -17.65 -9.36
C LEU A 60 -6.10 -19.11 -9.65
N THR A 61 -6.68 -19.72 -10.68
CA THR A 61 -6.41 -21.13 -11.01
C THR A 61 -5.05 -21.36 -11.68
N ARG A 62 -4.43 -20.32 -12.24
CA ARG A 62 -3.16 -20.42 -12.97
C ARG A 62 -1.98 -20.39 -12.00
N ASN A 63 -1.16 -21.45 -12.05
CA ASN A 63 0.02 -21.61 -11.19
C ASN A 63 -0.30 -21.38 -9.69
N PHE A 64 -1.50 -21.77 -9.25
CA PHE A 64 -2.03 -21.46 -7.91
C PHE A 64 -1.04 -21.81 -6.80
N LYS A 65 -0.52 -23.05 -6.80
CA LYS A 65 0.42 -23.52 -5.77
C LYS A 65 1.70 -22.69 -5.73
N GLU A 66 2.24 -22.34 -6.89
CA GLU A 66 3.47 -21.54 -6.99
C GLU A 66 3.25 -20.12 -6.46
N ASN A 67 2.15 -19.48 -6.87
CA ASN A 67 1.82 -18.13 -6.42
C ASN A 67 1.47 -18.09 -4.93
N VAL A 68 0.75 -19.09 -4.42
CA VAL A 68 0.49 -19.21 -2.97
C VAL A 68 1.79 -19.35 -2.20
N LEU A 69 2.71 -20.24 -2.61
CA LEU A 69 4.00 -20.40 -1.94
C LEU A 69 4.88 -19.14 -2.06
N PHE A 70 4.78 -18.41 -3.17
CA PHE A 70 5.47 -17.13 -3.35
C PHE A 70 4.96 -16.05 -2.40
N PHE A 71 3.63 -15.89 -2.30
CA PHE A 71 3.00 -14.85 -1.49
C PHE A 71 2.80 -15.24 -0.02
N LEU A 72 2.94 -16.51 0.35
CA LEU A 72 2.85 -16.97 1.74
C LEU A 72 3.78 -16.19 2.70
N PRO A 73 5.11 -16.09 2.45
CA PRO A 73 5.97 -15.25 3.28
C PRO A 73 5.54 -13.78 3.28
N VAL A 74 5.10 -13.25 2.14
CA VAL A 74 4.65 -11.85 2.03
C VAL A 74 3.40 -11.61 2.89
N GLY A 75 2.43 -12.54 2.88
CA GLY A 75 1.21 -12.47 3.68
C GLY A 75 1.50 -12.58 5.18
N LEU A 76 2.34 -13.55 5.58
CA LEU A 76 2.77 -13.69 6.98
C LEU A 76 3.55 -12.46 7.47
N GLY A 77 4.44 -11.95 6.61
CA GLY A 77 5.13 -10.70 6.81
C GLY A 77 4.16 -9.55 6.98
N GLY A 78 3.17 -9.42 6.09
CA GLY A 78 2.14 -8.39 6.13
C GLY A 78 1.35 -8.39 7.43
N ILE A 79 0.88 -9.56 7.86
CA ILE A 79 0.18 -9.70 9.15
C ILE A 79 1.10 -9.31 10.32
N SER A 80 2.35 -9.79 10.30
CA SER A 80 3.34 -9.46 11.34
C SER A 80 3.67 -7.97 11.36
N GLY A 81 3.84 -7.35 10.19
CA GLY A 81 4.09 -5.93 10.03
C GLY A 81 2.91 -5.10 10.50
N VAL A 82 1.68 -5.51 10.17
CA VAL A 82 0.46 -4.88 10.69
C VAL A 82 0.46 -4.95 12.21
N PHE A 83 0.68 -6.12 12.80
CA PHE A 83 0.63 -6.28 14.25
C PHE A 83 1.73 -5.49 14.98
N LEU A 84 2.98 -5.63 14.52
CA LEU A 84 4.15 -4.96 15.12
C LEU A 84 4.07 -3.44 14.97
N LEU A 85 3.74 -2.94 13.78
CA LEU A 85 3.55 -1.51 13.61
C LEU A 85 2.31 -1.00 14.32
N SER A 86 1.20 -1.73 14.40
CA SER A 86 0.01 -1.24 15.13
C SER A 86 0.37 -0.88 16.57
N PHE A 87 1.14 -1.75 17.25
CA PHE A 87 1.59 -1.48 18.62
C PHE A 87 2.54 -0.26 18.69
N LEU A 88 3.51 -0.21 17.78
CA LEU A 88 4.50 0.88 17.73
C LEU A 88 3.84 2.23 17.38
N VAL A 89 2.94 2.24 16.42
CA VAL A 89 2.22 3.40 15.90
C VAL A 89 1.21 3.90 16.92
N SER A 90 0.45 3.02 17.60
CA SER A 90 -0.44 3.45 18.68
C SER A 90 0.32 4.08 19.84
N PHE A 91 1.52 3.61 20.15
CA PHE A 91 2.37 4.21 21.20
C PHE A 91 3.02 5.52 20.74
N LEU A 92 3.53 5.59 19.51
CA LEU A 92 4.31 6.73 19.02
C LEU A 92 3.48 7.85 18.43
N LEU A 93 2.39 7.58 17.69
CA LEU A 93 1.57 8.64 17.09
C LEU A 93 0.78 9.42 18.15
N GLY A 94 0.48 8.84 19.32
CA GLY A 94 -0.21 9.58 20.37
C GLY A 94 0.63 10.73 20.96
N THR A 95 1.97 10.65 20.91
CA THR A 95 2.88 11.62 21.56
C THR A 95 3.83 12.31 20.59
N TYR A 96 4.20 11.66 19.48
CA TYR A 96 5.21 12.11 18.53
C TYR A 96 4.70 12.15 17.08
N GLU A 97 3.39 12.37 16.90
CA GLU A 97 2.69 12.34 15.59
C GLU A 97 3.48 13.04 14.48
N THR A 98 3.74 14.35 14.64
CA THR A 98 4.46 15.19 13.66
C THR A 98 5.82 14.60 13.29
N THR A 99 6.61 14.14 14.27
CA THR A 99 7.96 13.63 14.03
C THR A 99 7.93 12.29 13.27
N ILE A 100 6.95 11.44 13.58
CA ILE A 100 6.75 10.15 12.93
C ILE A 100 6.18 10.32 11.50
N LEU A 101 5.30 11.28 11.28
CA LEU A 101 4.82 11.60 9.92
C LEU A 101 5.99 12.01 9.00
N TRP A 102 6.96 12.78 9.50
CA TRP A 102 8.18 13.09 8.75
C TRP A 102 9.02 11.87 8.40
N PHE A 103 9.09 10.85 9.27
CA PHE A 103 9.71 9.56 8.92
C PHE A 103 9.02 8.92 7.71
N PHE A 104 7.68 8.90 7.68
CA PHE A 104 6.93 8.31 6.57
C PHE A 104 7.05 9.08 5.26
N VAL A 105 6.99 10.41 5.32
CA VAL A 105 7.27 11.26 4.15
C VAL A 105 8.67 10.93 3.60
N GLY A 106 9.66 10.78 4.49
CA GLY A 106 11.02 10.36 4.13
C GLY A 106 11.05 9.00 3.43
N CYS A 107 10.38 7.98 3.99
CA CYS A 107 10.26 6.66 3.37
C CYS A 107 9.68 6.72 1.96
N ILE A 108 8.60 7.47 1.74
CA ILE A 108 7.99 7.60 0.41
C ILE A 108 8.97 8.28 -0.54
N VAL A 109 9.58 9.41 -0.14
CA VAL A 109 10.60 10.12 -0.93
C VAL A 109 11.75 9.20 -1.32
N GLY A 110 12.24 8.37 -0.39
CA GLY A 110 13.30 7.39 -0.65
C GLY A 110 12.93 6.34 -1.71
N THR A 111 11.64 6.00 -1.86
CA THR A 111 11.14 5.05 -2.87
C THR A 111 10.83 5.67 -4.24
N VAL A 112 10.73 7.00 -4.34
CA VAL A 112 10.40 7.72 -5.59
C VAL A 112 11.31 7.35 -6.75
N PRO A 113 12.65 7.26 -6.60
CA PRO A 113 13.53 6.90 -7.72
C PRO A 113 13.20 5.53 -8.34
N ALA A 114 12.83 4.55 -7.51
CA ALA A 114 12.47 3.21 -7.98
C ALA A 114 11.09 3.20 -8.66
N LEU A 115 10.09 3.88 -8.07
CA LEU A 115 8.78 4.03 -8.72
C LEU A 115 8.88 4.77 -10.05
N TRP A 116 9.70 5.82 -10.11
CA TRP A 116 9.97 6.54 -11.35
C TRP A 116 10.58 5.60 -12.39
N LYS A 117 11.59 4.81 -12.01
CA LYS A 117 12.20 3.81 -12.91
C LYS A 117 11.19 2.78 -13.39
N GLU A 118 10.36 2.23 -12.50
CA GLU A 118 9.35 1.22 -12.84
C GLU A 118 8.29 1.80 -13.78
N ALA A 119 7.84 3.04 -13.53
CA ALA A 119 6.90 3.73 -14.40
C ALA A 119 7.42 3.92 -15.83
N GLY A 120 8.73 4.09 -16.00
CA GLY A 120 9.38 4.22 -17.31
C GLY A 120 9.79 2.90 -17.97
N LYS A 121 9.60 1.75 -17.31
CA LYS A 121 10.18 0.46 -17.73
C LYS A 121 9.76 -0.03 -19.12
N LYS A 122 8.51 0.25 -19.53
CA LYS A 122 7.99 -0.08 -20.88
C LYS A 122 7.92 1.13 -21.82
N GLY A 123 8.78 2.13 -21.58
CA GLY A 123 8.86 3.36 -22.37
C GLY A 123 7.95 4.46 -21.82
N ARG A 124 8.54 5.61 -21.47
CA ARG A 124 7.85 6.80 -20.98
C ARG A 124 7.62 7.80 -22.11
N GLN A 125 6.39 8.28 -22.23
CA GLN A 125 6.01 9.32 -23.18
C GLN A 125 5.63 10.62 -22.45
N SER A 126 5.66 11.77 -23.14
CA SER A 126 5.24 13.05 -22.56
C SER A 126 3.81 13.03 -22.04
N GLY A 127 2.92 12.29 -22.71
CA GLY A 127 1.54 12.09 -22.26
C GLY A 127 1.43 11.35 -20.92
N ASP A 128 2.38 10.48 -20.59
CA ASP A 128 2.39 9.78 -19.29
C ASP A 128 2.76 10.74 -18.15
N ILE A 129 3.65 11.70 -18.41
CA ILE A 129 4.01 12.75 -17.44
C ILE A 129 2.83 13.69 -17.20
N ILE A 130 2.13 14.09 -18.27
CA ILE A 130 0.91 14.90 -18.17
C ILE A 130 -0.14 14.15 -17.35
N LEU A 131 -0.34 12.85 -17.61
CA LEU A 131 -1.26 12.01 -16.85
C LEU A 131 -0.89 11.96 -15.37
N MET A 132 0.39 11.82 -15.02
CA MET A 132 0.86 11.87 -13.63
C MET A 132 0.52 13.20 -12.96
N ILE A 133 0.78 14.33 -13.62
CA ILE A 133 0.51 15.67 -13.08
C ILE A 133 -1.00 15.88 -12.90
N VAL A 134 -1.80 15.52 -13.90
CA VAL A 134 -3.27 15.62 -13.81
C VAL A 134 -3.79 14.75 -12.67
N THR A 135 -3.29 13.52 -12.55
CA THR A 135 -3.69 12.60 -11.48
C THR A 135 -3.30 13.14 -10.11
N LEU A 136 -2.10 13.72 -9.97
CA LEU A 136 -1.67 14.39 -8.73
C LEU A 136 -2.65 15.50 -8.35
N ILE A 137 -2.94 16.41 -9.27
CA ILE A 137 -3.82 17.56 -9.00
C ILE A 137 -5.22 17.09 -8.63
N VAL A 138 -5.81 16.19 -9.42
CA VAL A 138 -7.15 15.66 -9.19
C VAL A 138 -7.23 14.90 -7.87
N ALA A 139 -6.27 14.00 -7.60
CA ALA A 139 -6.23 13.24 -6.36
C ALA A 139 -6.01 14.15 -5.14
N TYR A 140 -5.16 15.17 -5.25
CA TYR A 140 -4.91 16.12 -4.16
C TYR A 140 -6.18 16.90 -3.80
N PHE A 141 -6.86 17.48 -4.80
CA PHE A 141 -8.12 18.19 -4.55
C PHE A 141 -9.22 17.27 -4.05
N PHE A 142 -9.28 16.03 -4.55
CA PHE A 142 -10.19 15.02 -4.05
C PHE A 142 -9.91 14.68 -2.58
N LEU A 143 -8.65 14.58 -2.16
CA LEU A 143 -8.31 14.29 -0.77
C LEU A 143 -8.60 15.49 0.16
N LEU A 144 -8.41 16.73 -0.31
CA LEU A 144 -8.70 17.95 0.45
C LEU A 144 -10.20 18.20 0.65
N TYR A 145 -10.97 18.11 -0.43
CA TYR A 145 -12.39 18.49 -0.44
C TYR A 145 -13.34 17.29 -0.43
N GLY A 146 -12.81 16.07 -0.52
CA GLY A 146 -13.61 14.86 -0.58
C GLY A 146 -14.52 14.68 0.62
N SER A 147 -14.09 15.10 1.81
CA SER A 147 -14.94 15.07 3.02
C SER A 147 -16.18 15.95 2.90
N GLN A 148 -16.12 17.04 2.13
CA GLN A 148 -17.25 17.95 1.91
C GLN A 148 -18.25 17.42 0.89
N LEU A 149 -17.87 16.40 0.11
CA LEU A 149 -18.76 15.75 -0.87
C LEU A 149 -19.73 14.77 -0.21
N PHE A 150 -19.50 14.42 1.06
CA PHE A 150 -20.31 13.46 1.80
C PHE A 150 -20.79 14.09 3.11
N ASP A 151 -22.09 14.06 3.39
CA ASP A 151 -22.68 14.60 4.63
C ASP A 151 -22.34 13.76 5.89
N GLY A 152 -21.39 12.82 5.81
CA GLY A 152 -20.90 12.05 6.96
C GLY A 152 -21.92 11.13 7.64
N GLN A 153 -23.09 10.94 7.04
CA GLN A 153 -24.27 10.29 7.66
C GLN A 153 -24.93 9.31 6.69
N VAL A 154 -24.14 8.50 5.97
CA VAL A 154 -24.73 7.49 5.07
C VAL A 154 -25.44 6.42 5.92
N GLU A 155 -26.70 6.15 5.61
CA GLU A 155 -27.49 5.15 6.32
C GLU A 155 -26.83 3.76 6.23
N GLN A 156 -26.74 3.09 7.38
CA GLN A 156 -26.14 1.77 7.50
C GLN A 156 -27.16 0.71 7.10
N ASN A 157 -26.92 0.08 5.95
CA ASN A 157 -27.69 -1.05 5.47
C ASN A 157 -26.76 -2.01 4.71
N THR A 158 -27.29 -3.18 4.32
CA THR A 158 -26.53 -4.21 3.61
C THR A 158 -25.84 -3.69 2.34
N VAL A 159 -26.50 -2.81 1.57
CA VAL A 159 -25.94 -2.24 0.33
C VAL A 159 -24.78 -1.31 0.65
N THR A 160 -24.95 -0.43 1.63
CA THR A 160 -23.90 0.47 2.11
C THR A 160 -22.67 -0.31 2.60
N TRP A 161 -22.87 -1.45 3.28
CA TRP A 161 -21.76 -2.32 3.69
C TRP A 161 -21.07 -3.04 2.53
N ILE A 162 -21.81 -3.44 1.49
CA ILE A 162 -21.21 -3.97 0.25
C ILE A 162 -20.36 -2.89 -0.43
N ILE A 163 -20.85 -1.64 -0.51
CA ILE A 163 -20.09 -0.52 -1.07
C ILE A 163 -18.83 -0.24 -0.23
N ALA A 164 -18.95 -0.23 1.10
CA ALA A 164 -17.81 -0.09 2.00
C ALA A 164 -16.75 -1.18 1.76
N GLY A 165 -17.19 -2.44 1.64
CA GLY A 165 -16.34 -3.55 1.23
C GLY A 165 -15.68 -3.32 -0.12
N GLY A 166 -16.44 -2.86 -1.11
CA GLY A 166 -15.94 -2.52 -2.44
C GLY A 166 -14.84 -1.44 -2.40
N LEU A 167 -14.99 -0.40 -1.58
CA LEU A 167 -13.98 0.64 -1.40
C LEU A 167 -12.71 0.13 -0.71
N ILE A 168 -12.85 -0.75 0.29
CA ILE A 168 -11.72 -1.47 0.89
C ILE A 168 -10.99 -2.31 -0.17
N GLY A 169 -11.74 -3.09 -0.95
CA GLY A 169 -11.23 -3.84 -2.10
C GLY A 169 -10.49 -2.96 -3.11
N LEU A 170 -11.04 -1.79 -3.38
CA LEU A 170 -10.47 -0.82 -4.30
C LEU A 170 -9.12 -0.31 -3.81
N GLY A 171 -8.96 0.13 -2.55
CA GLY A 171 -7.64 0.59 -2.09
C GLY A 171 -6.64 -0.53 -1.79
N MET A 172 -7.07 -1.79 -1.72
CA MET A 172 -6.15 -2.95 -1.76
C MET A 172 -5.53 -3.13 -3.15
N ILE A 173 -6.32 -2.89 -4.20
CA ILE A 173 -5.87 -3.03 -5.59
C ILE A 173 -5.20 -1.76 -6.09
N VAL A 174 -5.84 -0.61 -6.01
CA VAL A 174 -5.36 0.66 -6.58
C VAL A 174 -4.35 1.31 -5.63
N PRO A 175 -3.06 1.36 -6.00
CA PRO A 175 -2.03 1.96 -5.15
C PRO A 175 -2.27 3.46 -4.92
N GLY A 176 -2.04 3.90 -3.69
CA GLY A 176 -2.12 5.31 -3.30
C GLY A 176 -3.51 5.79 -2.87
N LEU A 177 -4.58 5.00 -3.08
CA LEU A 177 -5.90 5.32 -2.54
C LEU A 177 -6.05 4.76 -1.13
N SER A 178 -6.45 5.61 -0.18
CA SER A 178 -6.72 5.23 1.21
C SER A 178 -8.22 4.90 1.36
N PRO A 179 -8.63 3.62 1.50
CA PRO A 179 -10.03 3.27 1.71
C PRO A 179 -10.61 3.90 2.97
N SER A 180 -9.79 4.04 4.02
CA SER A 180 -10.23 4.57 5.31
C SER A 180 -10.76 5.99 5.19
N ASN A 181 -10.16 6.82 4.33
CA ASN A 181 -10.63 8.19 4.10
C ASN A 181 -12.08 8.19 3.58
N PHE A 182 -12.40 7.34 2.60
CA PHE A 182 -13.77 7.23 2.08
C PHE A 182 -14.77 6.75 3.12
N LEU A 183 -14.39 5.76 3.94
CA LEU A 183 -15.25 5.24 5.00
C LEU A 183 -15.50 6.27 6.10
N VAL A 184 -14.50 7.09 6.41
CA VAL A 184 -14.64 8.23 7.33
C VAL A 184 -15.56 9.28 6.72
N TYR A 185 -15.40 9.63 5.45
CA TYR A 185 -16.25 10.62 4.78
C TYR A 185 -17.72 10.19 4.71
N MET A 186 -18.00 8.90 4.60
CA MET A 186 -19.37 8.37 4.65
C MET A 186 -19.93 8.19 6.07
N GLY A 187 -19.13 8.41 7.12
CA GLY A 187 -19.52 8.17 8.52
C GLY A 187 -19.57 6.70 8.94
N LEU A 188 -19.06 5.79 8.10
CA LEU A 188 -19.18 4.35 8.31
C LEU A 188 -18.03 3.75 9.13
N TYR A 189 -16.91 4.47 9.27
CA TYR A 189 -15.69 3.93 9.87
C TYR A 189 -15.90 3.40 11.29
N LYS A 190 -16.57 4.19 12.16
CA LYS A 190 -16.82 3.79 13.56
C LYS A 190 -17.73 2.57 13.62
N ALA A 191 -18.85 2.60 12.91
CA ALA A 191 -19.80 1.50 12.88
C ALA A 191 -19.21 0.21 12.29
N MET A 192 -18.33 0.33 11.29
CA MET A 192 -17.53 -0.77 10.77
C MET A 192 -16.64 -1.34 11.88
N ALA A 193 -15.83 -0.50 12.53
CA ALA A 193 -14.90 -0.94 13.59
C ALA A 193 -15.62 -1.63 14.76
N ASP A 194 -16.75 -1.06 15.20
CA ASP A 194 -17.61 -1.66 16.23
C ASP A 194 -18.18 -3.00 15.75
N GLY A 195 -18.58 -3.11 14.47
CA GLY A 195 -19.04 -4.37 13.86
C GLY A 195 -17.97 -5.46 13.82
N PHE A 196 -16.71 -5.13 13.54
CA PHE A 196 -15.61 -6.09 13.63
C PHE A 196 -15.34 -6.51 15.07
N LYS A 197 -15.34 -5.55 16.02
CA LYS A 197 -15.09 -5.81 17.44
C LYS A 197 -16.15 -6.72 18.06
N GLU A 198 -17.40 -6.54 17.69
CA GLU A 198 -18.55 -7.30 18.18
C GLU A 198 -18.84 -8.57 17.36
N ALA A 199 -18.01 -8.86 16.33
CA ALA A 199 -18.20 -9.97 15.41
C ALA A 199 -19.60 -9.98 14.73
N ARG A 200 -20.13 -8.80 14.39
CA ARG A 200 -21.44 -8.61 13.74
C ARG A 200 -21.43 -9.11 12.30
N LEU A 201 -22.06 -10.26 12.04
CA LEU A 201 -22.08 -10.89 10.71
C LEU A 201 -22.86 -10.06 9.67
N ASP A 202 -23.84 -9.27 10.10
CA ASP A 202 -24.59 -8.32 9.29
C ASP A 202 -23.73 -7.15 8.76
N VAL A 203 -22.56 -6.92 9.37
CA VAL A 203 -21.54 -5.96 8.90
C VAL A 203 -20.42 -6.67 8.15
N ILE A 204 -19.87 -7.75 8.74
CA ILE A 204 -18.68 -8.44 8.22
C ILE A 204 -18.97 -9.14 6.89
N LEU A 205 -20.10 -9.85 6.75
CA LEU A 205 -20.38 -10.61 5.53
C LEU A 205 -20.60 -9.70 4.32
N PRO A 206 -21.41 -8.62 4.39
CA PRO A 206 -21.58 -7.72 3.25
C PRO A 206 -20.29 -6.99 2.87
N ILE A 207 -19.49 -6.55 3.84
CA ILE A 207 -18.15 -5.98 3.59
C ILE A 207 -17.25 -6.99 2.89
N GLY A 208 -17.19 -8.23 3.39
CA GLY A 208 -16.38 -9.29 2.80
C GLY A 208 -16.79 -9.58 1.35
N LEU A 209 -18.10 -9.67 1.08
CA LEU A 209 -18.64 -9.87 -0.26
C LEU A 209 -18.25 -8.73 -1.20
N GLY A 210 -18.44 -7.48 -0.78
CA GLY A 210 -18.07 -6.30 -1.56
C GLY A 210 -16.57 -6.25 -1.86
N ALA A 211 -15.73 -6.54 -0.86
CA ALA A 211 -14.28 -6.55 -1.00
C ALA A 211 -13.80 -7.64 -1.95
N VAL A 212 -14.27 -8.88 -1.79
CA VAL A 212 -13.92 -10.00 -2.66
C VAL A 212 -14.38 -9.74 -4.10
N PHE A 213 -15.63 -9.33 -4.29
CA PHE A 213 -16.15 -9.01 -5.61
C PHE A 213 -15.31 -7.92 -6.28
N CYS A 214 -15.04 -6.82 -5.57
CA CYS A 214 -14.23 -5.72 -6.09
C CYS A 214 -12.81 -6.17 -6.44
N VAL A 215 -12.12 -6.88 -5.54
CA VAL A 215 -10.77 -7.41 -5.77
C VAL A 215 -10.72 -8.28 -7.01
N LEU A 216 -11.62 -9.25 -7.16
CA LEU A 216 -11.61 -10.17 -8.31
C LEU A 216 -11.89 -9.43 -9.62
N THR A 217 -12.81 -8.48 -9.61
CA THR A 217 -13.21 -7.74 -10.81
C THR A 217 -12.14 -6.72 -11.22
N LEU A 218 -11.64 -5.94 -10.26
CA LEU A 218 -10.58 -4.96 -10.50
C LEU A 218 -9.24 -5.61 -10.83
N SER A 219 -8.90 -6.75 -10.23
CA SER A 219 -7.65 -7.44 -10.58
C SER A 219 -7.61 -7.84 -12.05
N LYS A 220 -8.74 -8.34 -12.60
CA LYS A 220 -8.84 -8.64 -14.04
C LYS A 220 -8.75 -7.37 -14.90
N LEU A 221 -9.38 -6.28 -14.47
CA LEU A 221 -9.29 -5.00 -15.16
C LEU A 221 -7.85 -4.48 -15.17
N PHE A 222 -7.14 -4.54 -14.03
CA PHE A 222 -5.76 -4.08 -13.93
C PHE A 222 -4.80 -4.97 -14.69
N ASP A 223 -4.96 -6.30 -14.65
CA ASP A 223 -4.20 -7.24 -15.49
C ASP A 223 -4.38 -6.92 -16.99
N PHE A 224 -5.60 -6.62 -17.41
CA PHE A 224 -5.86 -6.13 -18.76
C PHE A 224 -5.17 -4.79 -19.05
N ILE A 225 -5.29 -3.80 -18.16
CA ILE A 225 -4.63 -2.49 -18.33
C ILE A 225 -3.11 -2.65 -18.40
N PHE A 226 -2.49 -3.52 -17.60
CA PHE A 226 -1.06 -3.78 -17.65
C PHE A 226 -0.60 -4.26 -19.04
N SER A 227 -1.42 -5.06 -19.71
CA SER A 227 -1.11 -5.57 -21.06
C SER A 227 -1.15 -4.49 -22.14
N LYS A 228 -1.87 -3.38 -21.93
CA LYS A 228 -2.11 -2.33 -22.94
C LYS A 228 -1.47 -0.98 -22.62
N ALA A 229 -1.39 -0.62 -21.35
CA ALA A 229 -1.15 0.75 -20.88
C ALA A 229 -0.24 0.77 -19.63
N TYR A 230 0.76 -0.10 -19.58
CA TYR A 230 1.68 -0.24 -18.45
C TYR A 230 2.28 1.09 -17.97
N SER A 231 2.93 1.86 -18.87
CA SER A 231 3.54 3.15 -18.50
C SER A 231 2.50 4.12 -17.93
N LYS A 232 1.35 4.25 -18.59
CA LYS A 232 0.25 5.13 -18.14
C LYS A 232 -0.23 4.77 -16.74
N LEU A 233 -0.42 3.47 -16.46
CA LEU A 233 -0.91 3.00 -15.17
C LEU A 233 0.07 3.33 -14.03
N PHE A 234 1.37 3.12 -14.23
CA PHE A 234 2.36 3.45 -13.20
C PHE A 234 2.56 4.97 -13.01
N HIS A 235 2.43 5.76 -14.07
CA HIS A 235 2.43 7.23 -13.95
C HIS A 235 1.17 7.75 -13.26
N PHE A 236 0.00 7.12 -13.50
CA PHE A 236 -1.20 7.36 -12.72
C PHE A 236 -0.97 7.05 -11.23
N ILE A 237 -0.43 5.87 -10.91
CA ILE A 237 -0.09 5.47 -9.54
C ILE A 237 0.87 6.50 -8.89
N LEU A 238 1.92 6.92 -9.59
CA LEU A 238 2.86 7.94 -9.11
C LEU A 238 2.15 9.25 -8.76
N GLY A 239 1.20 9.69 -9.60
CA GLY A 239 0.41 10.89 -9.33
C GLY A 239 -0.38 10.77 -8.03
N VAL A 240 -1.05 9.63 -7.80
CA VAL A 240 -1.80 9.36 -6.56
C VAL A 240 -0.86 9.28 -5.35
N VAL A 241 0.29 8.62 -5.48
CA VAL A 241 1.31 8.53 -4.41
C VAL A 241 1.83 9.91 -4.05
N PHE A 242 2.10 10.78 -5.01
CA PHE A 242 2.53 12.16 -4.72
C PHE A 242 1.44 12.98 -4.04
N ALA A 243 0.19 12.90 -4.52
CA ALA A 243 -0.93 13.60 -3.91
C ALA A 243 -1.15 13.18 -2.45
N SER A 244 -1.13 11.87 -2.18
CA SER A 244 -1.24 11.34 -0.82
C SER A 244 -0.03 11.72 0.03
N THR A 245 1.19 11.72 -0.51
CA THR A 245 2.40 12.16 0.21
C THR A 245 2.27 13.61 0.69
N VAL A 246 1.81 14.52 -0.17
CA VAL A 246 1.60 15.93 0.20
C VAL A 246 0.60 16.07 1.34
N MET A 247 -0.46 15.26 1.35
CA MET A 247 -1.47 15.27 2.43
C MET A 247 -0.95 14.78 3.79
N ILE A 248 0.11 13.97 3.81
CA ILE A 248 0.71 13.46 5.06
C ILE A 248 1.64 14.49 5.69
N VAL A 249 2.19 15.43 4.89
CA VAL A 249 3.17 16.41 5.37
C VAL A 249 2.54 17.19 6.53
N PRO A 250 3.12 17.13 7.74
CA PRO A 250 2.55 17.81 8.89
C PRO A 250 2.49 19.31 8.67
N THR A 251 1.35 19.91 8.96
CA THR A 251 1.13 21.37 8.90
C THR A 251 1.01 22.00 10.28
N ASP A 252 0.72 21.20 11.30
CA ASP A 252 0.66 21.63 12.70
C ASP A 252 1.93 21.25 13.47
N TYR A 253 2.58 22.26 14.03
CA TYR A 253 3.79 22.16 14.85
C TYR A 253 3.61 22.78 16.23
N THR A 254 2.39 23.19 16.60
CA THR A 254 2.12 24.01 17.79
C THR A 254 2.50 23.32 19.11
N ASN A 255 2.42 21.98 19.17
CA ASN A 255 2.73 21.19 20.36
C ASN A 255 4.11 20.50 20.31
N LEU A 256 4.99 20.90 19.39
CA LEU A 256 6.27 20.21 19.20
C LEU A 256 7.33 20.69 20.20
N SER A 257 7.90 19.75 20.97
CA SER A 257 9.05 20.04 21.83
C SER A 257 10.29 20.40 21.02
N LEU A 258 11.26 21.07 21.64
CA LEU A 258 12.54 21.44 21.01
C LEU A 258 13.32 20.20 20.51
N LEU A 259 13.22 19.08 21.24
CA LEU A 259 13.71 17.78 20.79
C LEU A 259 12.94 17.28 19.57
N GLY A 260 11.61 17.40 19.56
CA GLY A 260 10.78 17.01 18.42
C GLY A 260 11.18 17.72 17.11
N ILE A 261 11.50 19.03 17.18
CA ILE A 261 11.98 19.80 16.02
C ILE A 261 13.28 19.22 15.46
N ILE A 262 14.22 18.80 16.33
CA ILE A 262 15.49 18.18 15.92
C ILE A 262 15.26 16.78 15.34
N PHE A 263 14.34 16.01 15.92
CA PHE A 263 14.06 14.66 15.46
C PHE A 263 13.31 14.61 14.12
N CYS A 264 12.53 15.63 13.75
CA CYS A 264 11.85 15.69 12.46
C CYS A 264 12.79 15.49 11.25
N PRO A 265 13.86 16.30 11.05
CA PRO A 265 14.78 16.11 9.94
C PRO A 265 15.58 14.80 10.07
N ILE A 266 15.96 14.40 11.29
CA ILE A 266 16.68 13.13 11.51
C ILE A 266 15.84 11.95 11.03
N LEU A 267 14.58 11.89 11.46
CA LEU A 267 13.67 10.82 11.06
C LEU A 267 13.29 10.91 9.59
N PHE A 268 13.15 12.11 9.01
CA PHE A 268 12.96 12.28 7.58
C PHE A 268 14.12 11.66 6.77
N PHE A 269 15.37 11.99 7.10
CA PHE A 269 16.53 11.41 6.41
C PHE A 269 16.70 9.92 6.70
N ALA A 270 16.40 9.46 7.92
CA ALA A 270 16.38 8.04 8.24
C ALA A 270 15.32 7.29 7.39
N GLY A 271 14.15 7.90 7.20
CA GLY A 271 13.10 7.41 6.32
C GLY A 271 13.55 7.33 4.87
N ILE A 272 14.20 8.38 4.34
CA ILE A 272 14.78 8.37 2.98
C ILE A 272 15.77 7.23 2.84
N ALA A 273 16.70 7.08 3.79
CA ALA A 273 17.71 6.02 3.77
C ALA A 273 17.06 4.64 3.77
N LEU A 274 16.04 4.44 4.61
CA LEU A 274 15.28 3.19 4.69
C LEU A 274 14.55 2.89 3.37
N GLY A 275 13.75 3.83 2.86
CA GLY A 275 12.99 3.67 1.62
C GLY A 275 13.89 3.41 0.41
N TRP A 276 15.02 4.12 0.33
CA TRP A 276 16.02 3.93 -0.72
C TRP A 276 16.70 2.57 -0.63
N TRP A 277 17.18 2.18 0.56
CA TRP A 277 17.77 0.86 0.78
C TRP A 277 16.80 -0.28 0.42
N MET A 278 15.55 -0.14 0.86
CA MET A 278 14.49 -1.10 0.56
C MET A 278 14.21 -1.23 -0.93
N SER A 279 14.21 -0.12 -1.68
CA SER A 279 14.01 -0.15 -3.13
C SER A 279 15.16 -0.86 -3.88
N ARG A 280 16.39 -0.80 -3.35
CA ARG A 280 17.56 -1.45 -3.92
C ARG A 280 17.64 -2.95 -3.64
N LEU A 281 17.01 -3.42 -2.57
CA LEU A 281 16.91 -4.86 -2.27
C LEU A 281 16.18 -5.63 -3.38
N GLU A 282 15.45 -4.97 -4.28
CA GLU A 282 14.86 -5.62 -5.45
C GLU A 282 15.87 -5.79 -6.61
N GLU A 283 16.78 -4.84 -6.82
CA GLU A 283 17.73 -4.90 -7.95
C GLU A 283 18.79 -5.99 -7.77
N GLN A 284 19.11 -6.36 -6.53
CA GLN A 284 20.12 -7.37 -6.22
C GLN A 284 19.61 -8.82 -6.29
N TYR A 285 18.30 -9.04 -6.36
CA TYR A 285 17.68 -10.38 -6.25
C TYR A 285 16.62 -10.65 -7.33
N LYS A 286 16.82 -10.11 -8.54
CA LYS A 286 16.08 -10.53 -9.74
C LYS A 286 16.62 -11.84 -10.30
#